data_AF-A0AA97G8Q9-F1
#
_entry.id   AF-A0AA97G8Q9-F1
#
_cell.length_a   1.000
_cell.length_b   1.000
_cell.length_c   1.000
_cell.angle_alpha   90.00
_cell.angle_beta   90.00
_cell.angle_gamma   90.00
#
_symmetry.space_group_name_H-M   'P 1'
#
loop_
_entity.id
_entity.type
_entity.pdbx_description
1 polymer ?
#
loop_
_entity_poly.entity_id
_entity_poly.type
_entity_poly.pdbx_seq_one_letter_code
_entity_poly.pdbx_strand_id
1 'polypeptide(L)'
;MTLDTITLPDDLLWINEFDWNPVAQSQDRSLTGGLLIQEQSKQSGRSIELSGGLDAGWVDRSTVVELQSLSELANKSMLLKLPDGRQFTVIFDRTNGSPIEARQVLPSAYPDDHHFYQLSLRLLVVQDT
;
A
#
# COMPACT_ATOMS: atom_id res chain seq x y z
N MET A 1 -7.57 11.71 -1.96
CA MET A 1 -6.25 11.09 -1.72
C MET A 1 -5.51 11.07 -3.04
N THR A 2 -4.18 11.11 -3.06
CA THR A 2 -3.41 11.05 -4.32
C THR A 2 -2.22 10.11 -4.23
N LEU A 3 -1.98 9.34 -5.28
CA LEU A 3 -0.77 8.54 -5.47
C LEU A 3 -0.04 9.05 -6.73
N ASP A 4 1.10 9.71 -6.52
CA ASP A 4 1.80 10.46 -7.57
C ASP A 4 0.86 11.48 -8.26
N THR A 5 0.47 11.23 -9.52
CA THR A 5 -0.49 12.07 -10.27
C THR A 5 -1.92 11.51 -10.27
N ILE A 6 -2.14 10.31 -9.74
CA ILE A 6 -3.43 9.62 -9.78
C ILE A 6 -4.27 10.02 -8.58
N THR A 7 -5.50 10.48 -8.82
CA THR A 7 -6.47 10.77 -7.76
C THR A 7 -7.15 9.46 -7.34
N LEU A 8 -7.10 9.16 -6.05
CA LEU A 8 -7.77 8.03 -5.44
C LEU A 8 -8.94 8.53 -4.57
N PRO A 9 -10.03 7.75 -4.47
CA PRO A 9 -11.17 8.09 -3.63
C PRO A 9 -10.74 8.15 -2.16
N ASP A 10 -11.36 9.07 -1.41
CA ASP A 10 -11.07 9.25 0.02
C ASP A 10 -11.60 8.10 0.90
N ASP A 11 -12.49 7.29 0.33
CA ASP A 11 -13.19 6.20 1.01
C ASP A 11 -12.35 4.91 1.07
N LEU A 12 -11.15 4.91 0.49
CA LEU A 12 -10.17 3.82 0.62
C LEU A 12 -9.55 3.86 2.03
N LEU A 13 -9.69 2.75 2.75
CA LEU A 13 -9.25 2.63 4.13
C LEU A 13 -7.84 2.04 4.20
N TRP A 14 -7.00 2.58 5.08
CA TRP A 14 -5.74 1.96 5.44
C TRP A 14 -5.99 0.80 6.42
N ILE A 15 -6.21 -0.39 5.89
CA ILE A 15 -6.73 -1.52 6.68
C ILE A 15 -5.69 -2.12 7.65
N ASN A 16 -4.39 -1.95 7.38
CA ASN A 16 -3.29 -2.41 8.22
C ASN A 16 -2.54 -1.27 8.92
N GLU A 17 -3.21 -0.14 9.18
CA GLU A 17 -2.57 1.08 9.72
C GLU A 17 -1.78 0.82 11.00
N PHE A 18 -2.31 0.01 11.90
CA PHE A 18 -1.72 -0.24 13.22
C PHE A 18 -0.93 -1.54 13.33
N ASP A 19 -0.80 -2.29 12.23
CA ASP A 19 -0.10 -3.59 12.23
C ASP A 19 1.43 -3.43 12.23
N TRP A 20 1.92 -2.24 11.87
CA TRP A 20 3.34 -1.96 11.81
C TRP A 20 3.95 -1.75 13.19
N ASN A 21 4.89 -2.61 13.57
CA ASN A 21 5.78 -2.35 14.69
C ASN A 21 7.04 -1.59 14.22
N PRO A 22 7.23 -0.32 14.62
CA PRO A 22 8.36 0.51 14.22
C PRO A 22 9.69 0.08 14.87
N VAL A 23 9.65 -0.80 15.86
CA VAL A 23 10.84 -1.26 16.58
C VAL A 23 10.99 -2.76 16.40
N ALA A 24 12.20 -3.20 16.03
CA ALA A 24 12.57 -4.61 15.99
C ALA A 24 13.38 -4.96 17.23
N GLN A 25 13.14 -6.15 17.79
CA GLN A 25 13.85 -6.65 18.95
C GLN A 25 14.33 -8.08 18.71
N SER A 26 15.58 -8.36 19.03
CA SER A 26 16.14 -9.71 19.16
C SER A 26 16.50 -9.98 20.61
N GLN A 27 16.32 -11.22 21.05
CA GLN A 27 16.66 -11.66 22.41
C GLN A 27 17.51 -12.92 22.35
N ASP A 28 18.65 -12.87 23.02
CA ASP A 28 19.61 -13.97 23.10
C ASP A 28 20.05 -14.22 24.54
N ARG A 29 20.59 -15.41 24.81
CA ARG A 29 21.19 -15.74 26.10
C ARG A 29 22.71 -15.82 25.96
N SER A 30 23.41 -15.15 26.85
CA SER A 30 24.87 -15.27 26.96
C SER A 30 25.28 -16.64 27.51
N LEU A 31 26.58 -16.97 27.40
CA LEU A 31 27.14 -18.21 27.96
C LEU A 31 26.98 -18.33 29.48
N THR A 32 26.81 -17.20 30.18
CA THR A 32 26.56 -17.16 31.63
C THR A 32 25.06 -17.17 31.98
N GLY A 33 24.16 -17.20 31.00
CA GLY A 33 22.70 -17.22 31.18
C GLY A 33 22.03 -15.84 31.24
N GLY A 34 22.79 -14.74 31.20
CA GLY A 34 22.24 -13.38 31.13
C GLY A 34 21.43 -13.13 29.85
N LEU A 35 20.30 -12.43 29.96
CA LEU A 35 19.47 -12.01 28.82
C LEU A 35 20.13 -10.84 28.10
N LEU A 36 20.37 -10.99 26.81
CA LEU A 36 20.81 -9.95 25.90
C LEU A 36 19.61 -9.52 25.05
N ILE A 37 19.30 -8.22 25.07
CA ILE A 37 18.23 -7.64 24.28
C ILE A 37 18.86 -6.64 23.32
N GLN A 38 18.62 -6.83 22.03
CA GLN A 38 19.00 -5.88 20.98
C GLN A 38 17.73 -5.29 20.40
N GLU A 39 17.62 -3.97 20.42
CA GLU A 39 16.43 -3.27 19.97
C GLU A 39 16.83 -2.06 19.11
N GLN A 40 16.12 -1.87 17.99
CA GLN A 40 16.34 -0.71 17.13
C GLN A 40 15.10 -0.33 16.33
N SER A 41 14.96 0.96 16.02
CA SER A 41 13.94 1.47 15.11
C SER A 41 14.18 1.01 13.67
N LYS A 42 13.13 0.51 13.00
CA LYS A 42 13.14 0.22 11.58
C LYS A 42 13.15 1.51 10.77
N GLN A 43 14.04 1.59 9.78
CA GLN A 43 14.24 2.78 8.96
C GLN A 43 13.17 2.96 7.86
N SER A 44 12.68 1.86 7.30
CA SER A 44 11.66 1.82 6.24
C SER A 44 11.03 0.44 6.17
N GLY A 45 10.19 0.20 5.16
CA GLY A 45 9.55 -1.09 4.91
C GLY A 45 8.19 -1.25 5.57
N ARG A 46 7.55 -0.14 6.00
CA ARG A 46 6.16 -0.18 6.46
C ARG A 46 5.24 -0.50 5.28
N SER A 47 4.48 -1.58 5.38
CA SER A 47 3.45 -1.89 4.39
C SER A 47 2.25 -0.97 4.60
N ILE A 48 1.65 -0.52 3.50
CA ILE A 48 0.41 0.23 3.46
C ILE A 48 -0.54 -0.51 2.54
N GLU A 49 -1.63 -1.02 3.09
CA GLU A 49 -2.70 -1.65 2.33
C GLU A 49 -3.94 -0.75 2.35
N LEU A 50 -4.32 -0.29 1.17
CA LEU A 50 -5.50 0.55 0.96
C LEU A 50 -6.59 -0.29 0.31
N SER A 51 -7.74 -0.40 0.97
CA SER A 51 -8.89 -1.11 0.44
C SER A 51 -10.19 -0.49 0.93
N GLY A 52 -11.17 -0.38 0.03
CA GLY A 52 -12.54 0.01 0.39
C GLY A 52 -13.43 -1.20 0.70
N GLY A 53 -12.85 -2.41 0.68
CA GLY A 53 -13.61 -3.65 0.84
C GLY A 53 -14.61 -3.85 -0.29
N LEU A 54 -15.77 -4.41 0.04
CA LEU A 54 -16.84 -4.65 -0.93
C LEU A 54 -17.72 -3.41 -1.17
N ASP A 55 -17.83 -2.55 -0.16
CA ASP A 55 -18.89 -1.55 -0.04
C ASP A 55 -18.43 -0.11 -0.30
N ALA A 56 -17.12 0.15 -0.35
CA ALA A 56 -16.56 1.50 -0.50
C ALA A 56 -15.32 1.52 -1.39
N GLY A 57 -14.78 2.73 -1.63
CA GLY A 57 -13.49 2.93 -2.32
C GLY A 57 -13.47 2.44 -3.77
N TRP A 58 -14.63 2.44 -4.44
CA TRP A 58 -14.70 2.05 -5.84
C TRP A 58 -14.02 3.11 -6.72
N VAL A 59 -13.41 2.64 -7.80
CA VAL A 59 -12.73 3.46 -8.79
C VAL A 59 -13.21 3.13 -10.20
N ASP A 60 -13.10 4.11 -11.08
CA ASP A 60 -13.33 3.94 -12.51
C ASP A 60 -12.27 2.99 -13.11
N ARG A 61 -12.66 2.25 -14.15
CA ARG A 61 -11.76 1.38 -14.90
C ARG A 61 -10.53 2.13 -15.41
N SER A 62 -10.70 3.37 -15.86
CA SER A 62 -9.60 4.23 -16.30
C SER A 62 -8.53 4.40 -15.21
N THR A 63 -8.93 4.69 -13.97
CA THR A 63 -8.01 4.77 -12.82
C THR A 63 -7.26 3.46 -12.58
N VAL A 64 -7.94 2.31 -12.71
CA VAL A 64 -7.29 1.00 -12.60
C VAL A 64 -6.22 0.81 -13.68
N VAL A 65 -6.51 1.22 -14.91
CA VAL A 65 -5.55 1.14 -16.03
C VAL A 65 -4.36 2.06 -15.78
N GLU A 66 -4.57 3.29 -15.32
CA GLU A 66 -3.49 4.21 -14.95
C GLU A 66 -2.59 3.63 -13.85
N LEU A 67 -3.19 3.05 -12.81
CA LEU A 67 -2.45 2.37 -11.74
C LEU A 67 -1.64 1.19 -12.29
N GLN A 68 -2.22 0.38 -13.19
CA GLN A 68 -1.52 -0.73 -13.82
C GLN A 68 -0.31 -0.24 -14.63
N SER A 69 -0.49 0.76 -15.49
CA SER A 69 0.61 1.36 -16.25
C SER A 69 1.69 1.95 -15.33
N LEU A 70 1.31 2.60 -14.24
CA LEU A 70 2.27 3.09 -13.25
C LEU A 70 3.03 1.94 -12.59
N SER A 71 2.36 0.81 -12.36
CA SER A 71 2.96 -0.41 -11.80
C SER A 71 3.87 -1.15 -12.78
N GLU A 72 3.85 -0.85 -14.07
CA GLU A 72 4.80 -1.44 -15.03
C GLU A 72 6.19 -0.78 -14.94
N LEU A 73 6.27 0.42 -14.35
CA LEU A 73 7.52 1.15 -14.15
C LEU A 73 8.31 0.58 -12.96
N ALA A 74 9.38 -0.16 -13.26
CA ALA A 74 10.29 -0.67 -12.24
C ALA A 74 11.02 0.46 -11.50
N ASN A 75 11.27 0.26 -10.20
CA ASN A 75 11.97 1.21 -9.32
C ASN A 75 11.35 2.63 -9.25
N LYS A 76 10.07 2.75 -9.60
CA LYS A 76 9.33 4.01 -9.49
C LYS A 76 8.96 4.26 -8.03
N SER A 77 9.55 5.30 -7.44
CA SER A 77 9.07 5.91 -6.19
C SER A 77 7.90 6.85 -6.48
N MET A 78 6.93 6.86 -5.58
CA MET A 78 5.68 7.62 -5.70
C MET A 78 5.38 8.30 -4.37
N LEU A 79 4.76 9.48 -4.45
CA LEU A 79 4.29 10.18 -3.25
C LEU A 79 2.83 9.82 -3.00
N LEU A 80 2.54 9.15 -1.89
CA LEU A 80 1.19 8.94 -1.39
C LEU A 80 0.81 10.08 -0.45
N LYS A 81 -0.31 10.75 -0.70
CA LYS A 81 -0.89 11.78 0.18
C LYS A 81 -2.26 11.34 0.66
N LEU A 82 -2.39 11.16 1.96
CA LEU A 82 -3.65 10.80 2.61
C LEU A 82 -4.53 12.05 2.85
N PRO A 83 -5.85 11.87 3.03
CA PRO A 83 -6.78 12.98 3.28
C PRO A 83 -6.50 13.76 4.57
N ASP A 84 -5.87 13.12 5.56
CA ASP A 84 -5.47 13.75 6.83
C ASP A 84 -4.15 14.56 6.75
N GLY A 85 -3.57 14.67 5.55
CA GLY A 85 -2.36 15.42 5.29
C GLY A 85 -1.05 14.64 5.46
N ARG A 86 -1.08 13.39 5.94
CA ARG A 86 0.12 12.54 6.00
C ARG A 86 0.63 12.21 4.60
N GLN A 87 1.95 12.13 4.47
CA GLN A 87 2.61 11.82 3.20
C GLN A 87 3.64 10.71 3.40
N PHE A 88 3.73 9.83 2.40
CA PHE A 88 4.68 8.72 2.39
C PHE A 88 5.30 8.59 1.01
N THR A 89 6.61 8.40 0.96
CA THR A 89 7.30 7.92 -0.24
C THR A 89 7.16 6.41 -0.29
N VAL A 90 6.53 5.92 -1.35
CA VAL A 90 6.13 4.52 -1.48
C VAL A 90 6.55 3.93 -2.82
N ILE A 91 6.66 2.62 -2.85
CA ILE A 91 6.70 1.80 -4.06
C ILE A 91 5.54 0.80 -4.03
N PHE A 92 5.24 0.17 -5.17
CA PHE A 92 4.33 -0.97 -5.19
C PHE A 92 4.93 -2.18 -4.46
N ASP A 93 4.19 -2.75 -3.53
CA ASP A 93 4.60 -3.97 -2.82
C ASP A 93 4.22 -5.22 -3.63
N ARG A 94 5.24 -5.90 -4.17
CA ARG A 94 5.09 -7.09 -5.03
C ARG A 94 5.38 -8.40 -4.30
N THR A 95 5.63 -8.36 -2.99
CA THR A 95 6.05 -9.54 -2.23
C THR A 95 4.96 -10.60 -2.13
N ASN A 96 3.68 -10.19 -2.23
CA ASN A 96 2.51 -11.08 -2.14
C ASN A 96 1.65 -11.05 -3.42
N GLY A 97 2.29 -11.02 -4.59
CA GLY A 97 1.61 -11.05 -5.89
C GLY A 97 1.41 -9.66 -6.51
N SER A 98 0.31 -9.48 -7.26
CA SER A 98 0.02 -8.18 -7.90
C SER A 98 -0.19 -7.10 -6.84
N PRO A 99 0.48 -5.95 -6.88
CA PRO A 99 0.27 -4.87 -5.92
C PRO A 99 -1.10 -4.20 -6.07
N ILE A 100 -1.75 -4.39 -7.22
CA ILE A 100 -3.07 -3.85 -7.54
C ILE A 100 -4.00 -5.03 -7.77
N GLU A 101 -5.07 -5.09 -6.99
CA GLU A 101 -6.19 -5.99 -7.21
C GLU A 101 -7.43 -5.17 -7.50
N ALA A 102 -8.06 -5.44 -8.65
CA ALA A 102 -9.27 -4.75 -9.07
C ALA A 102 -10.33 -5.78 -9.47
N ARG A 103 -11.56 -5.63 -8.95
CA ARG A 103 -12.70 -6.50 -9.28
C ARG A 103 -13.90 -5.67 -9.68
N GLN A 104 -14.56 -6.02 -10.77
CA GLN A 104 -15.77 -5.33 -11.19
C GLN A 104 -16.83 -5.43 -10.10
N VAL A 105 -17.45 -4.30 -9.77
CA VAL A 105 -18.59 -4.26 -8.85
C VAL A 105 -19.80 -4.95 -9.46
N LEU A 106 -20.12 -4.58 -10.71
CA LEU A 106 -21.14 -5.22 -11.53
C LEU A 106 -20.48 -5.90 -12.71
N PRO A 107 -20.69 -7.21 -12.94
CA PRO A 107 -20.08 -7.89 -14.09
C PRO A 107 -20.55 -7.32 -15.43
N SER A 108 -19.60 -6.99 -16.28
CA SER A 108 -19.76 -6.60 -17.68
C SER A 108 -18.66 -7.25 -18.50
N ALA A 109 -19.04 -7.80 -19.66
CA ALA A 109 -18.09 -8.40 -20.60
C ALA A 109 -17.21 -7.34 -21.29
N TYR A 110 -17.75 -6.13 -21.47
CA TYR A 110 -17.10 -5.01 -22.14
C TYR A 110 -17.29 -3.73 -21.31
N PRO A 111 -16.61 -3.63 -20.15
CA PRO A 111 -16.69 -2.44 -19.31
C PRO A 111 -16.06 -1.23 -20.01
N ASP A 112 -16.74 -0.10 -19.97
CA ASP A 112 -16.17 1.18 -20.39
C ASP A 112 -15.23 1.76 -19.32
N ASP A 113 -14.67 2.93 -19.60
CA ASP A 113 -13.67 3.58 -18.74
C ASP A 113 -14.23 4.09 -17.40
N HIS A 114 -15.55 4.23 -17.27
CA HIS A 114 -16.25 4.66 -16.06
C HIS A 114 -16.87 3.48 -15.29
N HIS A 115 -16.63 2.25 -15.74
CA HIS A 115 -17.13 1.07 -15.06
C HIS A 115 -16.47 0.93 -13.69
N PHE A 116 -17.26 0.67 -12.65
CA PHE A 116 -16.75 0.63 -11.28
C PHE A 116 -16.04 -0.68 -10.94
N TYR A 117 -14.87 -0.53 -10.30
CA TYR A 117 -14.06 -1.59 -9.75
C TYR A 117 -13.83 -1.36 -8.25
N GLN A 118 -13.96 -2.41 -7.46
CA GLN A 118 -13.37 -2.49 -6.12
C GLN A 118 -11.85 -2.50 -6.27
N LEU A 119 -11.16 -1.74 -5.43
CA LEU A 119 -9.71 -1.61 -5.46
C LEU A 119 -9.11 -2.06 -4.12
N SER A 120 -8.10 -2.91 -4.21
CA SER A 120 -7.13 -3.14 -3.14
C SER A 120 -5.73 -2.85 -3.67
N LEU A 121 -4.99 -2.03 -2.93
CA LEU A 121 -3.67 -1.55 -3.31
C LEU A 121 -2.68 -1.83 -2.19
N ARG A 122 -1.55 -2.47 -2.53
CA ARG A 122 -0.44 -2.76 -1.63
C ARG A 122 0.78 -1.93 -1.98
N LEU A 123 1.25 -1.18 -0.99
CA LEU A 123 2.38 -0.26 -1.10
C LEU A 123 3.39 -0.53 0.00
N LEU A 124 4.65 -0.17 -0.25
CA LEU A 124 5.74 -0.28 0.71
C LEU A 124 6.41 1.09 0.87
N VAL A 125 6.49 1.58 2.11
CA VAL A 125 7.20 2.83 2.43
C VAL A 125 8.70 2.61 2.28
N VAL A 126 9.35 3.49 1.53
CA VAL A 126 10.79 3.52 1.31
C VAL A 126 11.39 4.83 1.82
N GLN A 127 12.70 4.85 2.05
CA GLN A 127 13.37 6.10 2.38
C GLN A 127 13.53 6.96 1.12
N ASP A 128 13.43 8.28 1.28
CA ASP A 128 13.87 9.21 0.27
C ASP A 128 15.37 9.01 0.04
N THR A 129 15.75 8.75 -1.20
CA THR A 129 17.16 8.58 -1.62
C THR A 129 17.78 9.93 -1.95
#